data_AF-A0AAE3ZES9-F1
#
_entry.id   AF-A0AAE3ZES9-F1
#
_cell.length_a   1.000
_cell.length_b   1.000
_cell.length_c   1.000
_cell.angle_alpha   90.00
_cell.angle_beta   90.00
_cell.angle_gamma   90.00
#
_symmetry.space_group_name_H-M   'P 1'
#
loop_
_entity.id
_entity.type
_entity.pdbx_description
1 polymer ?
#
loop_
_entity_poly.entity_id
_entity_poly.type
_entity_poly.pdbx_seq_one_letter_code
_entity_poly.pdbx_strand_id
1 'polypeptide(L)'
;MLLGADGWWTVSYRSSAGDGEWEHFADLLAAGTHLLGRLLRSPEEYQRVPGEPLEDYECPRGVLLDELPLAALDGKYLDELRAGVEIDRFGAVEGNLAHLAGTALPQRGVPPTAEPGQHRRYRVTSPFAVVIGTVRGEDGVVGGGTAFVLPQSPAELVAGGLARRGVPRTCAGLAVNDRATGARVRHPLASAGRVPTCGGDEPAPSSSYLPYPPF
;
A
#
# COMPACT_ATOMS: atom_id res chain seq x y z
N MET A 1 23.88 -14.65 -3.35
CA MET A 1 24.58 -15.88 -3.78
C MET A 1 23.52 -16.94 -4.08
N LEU A 2 23.57 -17.54 -5.26
CA LEU A 2 22.57 -18.51 -5.73
C LEU A 2 23.27 -19.68 -6.43
N LEU A 3 22.65 -20.88 -6.41
CA LEU A 3 23.09 -22.02 -7.20
C LEU A 3 22.27 -22.08 -8.49
N GLY A 4 22.93 -22.00 -9.64
CA GLY A 4 22.31 -22.11 -10.96
C GLY A 4 21.91 -23.55 -11.30
N ALA A 5 20.98 -23.69 -12.24
CA ALA A 5 20.59 -25.00 -12.78
C ALA A 5 21.75 -25.70 -13.55
N ASP A 6 22.75 -24.94 -13.93
CA ASP A 6 24.01 -25.38 -14.54
C ASP A 6 25.04 -25.88 -13.51
N GLY A 7 24.73 -25.82 -12.21
CA GLY A 7 25.59 -26.24 -11.11
C GLY A 7 26.62 -25.20 -10.68
N TRP A 8 26.61 -23.99 -11.24
CA TRP A 8 27.53 -22.92 -10.84
C TRP A 8 26.95 -22.07 -9.72
N TRP A 9 27.81 -21.66 -8.79
CA TRP A 9 27.48 -20.66 -7.78
C TRP A 9 27.67 -19.27 -8.35
N THR A 10 26.68 -18.39 -8.18
CA THR A 10 26.76 -17.00 -8.60
C THR A 10 26.71 -16.06 -7.41
N VAL A 11 27.55 -15.03 -7.44
CA VAL A 11 27.53 -13.91 -6.49
C VAL A 11 27.32 -12.64 -7.28
N SER A 12 26.29 -11.89 -6.91
CA SER A 12 26.00 -10.55 -7.38
C SER A 12 25.50 -9.71 -6.21
N TYR A 13 25.62 -8.39 -6.35
CA TYR A 13 24.90 -7.44 -5.51
C TYR A 13 23.83 -6.75 -6.36
N ARG A 14 22.79 -6.22 -5.72
CA ARG A 14 21.73 -5.48 -6.39
C ARG A 14 21.69 -4.07 -5.84
N SER A 15 21.51 -3.10 -6.71
CA SER A 15 21.28 -1.70 -6.37
C SER A 15 20.09 -1.16 -7.17
N SER A 16 19.74 0.11 -6.94
CA SER A 16 18.73 0.81 -7.76
C SER A 16 19.14 0.93 -9.25
N ALA A 17 20.43 0.83 -9.56
CA ALA A 17 20.94 0.80 -10.94
C ALA A 17 20.81 -0.58 -11.61
N GLY A 18 20.32 -1.59 -10.89
CA GLY A 18 20.14 -2.96 -11.38
C GLY A 18 21.02 -3.98 -10.66
N ASP A 19 21.09 -5.17 -11.24
CA ASP A 19 22.04 -6.19 -10.79
C ASP A 19 23.46 -5.74 -11.17
N GLY A 20 24.36 -5.78 -10.19
CA GLY A 20 25.78 -5.67 -10.43
C GLY A 20 26.31 -6.85 -11.25
N GLU A 21 27.61 -6.83 -11.54
CA GLU A 21 28.25 -7.90 -12.30
C GLU A 21 28.03 -9.28 -11.63
N TRP A 22 27.69 -10.27 -12.45
CA TRP A 22 27.46 -11.64 -12.02
C TRP A 22 28.76 -12.42 -12.07
N GLU A 23 29.31 -12.72 -10.90
CA GLU A 23 30.54 -13.50 -10.78
C GLU A 23 30.20 -14.98 -10.53
N HIS A 24 30.78 -15.86 -11.33
CA HIS A 24 30.47 -17.29 -11.36
C HIS A 24 31.61 -18.11 -10.76
N PHE A 25 31.26 -19.09 -9.92
CA PHE A 25 32.20 -19.93 -9.17
C PHE A 25 31.76 -21.39 -9.27
N ALA A 26 32.70 -22.30 -9.51
CA ALA A 26 32.40 -23.73 -9.57
C ALA A 26 32.19 -24.36 -8.18
N ASP A 27 32.62 -23.67 -7.12
CA ASP A 27 32.67 -24.17 -5.75
C ASP A 27 32.04 -23.17 -4.77
N LEU A 28 31.32 -23.69 -3.78
CA LEU A 28 30.65 -22.92 -2.74
C LEU A 28 31.64 -22.16 -1.87
N LEU A 29 32.78 -22.78 -1.52
CA LEU A 29 33.76 -22.14 -0.65
C LEU A 29 34.42 -20.94 -1.34
N ALA A 30 34.71 -21.04 -2.64
CA ALA A 30 35.21 -19.94 -3.46
C ALA A 30 34.18 -18.80 -3.53
N ALA A 31 32.92 -19.10 -3.85
CA ALA A 31 31.84 -18.10 -3.87
C ALA A 31 31.67 -17.40 -2.52
N GLY A 32 31.65 -18.17 -1.42
CA GLY A 32 31.50 -17.65 -0.07
C GLY A 32 32.70 -16.80 0.37
N THR A 33 33.91 -17.24 0.07
CA THR A 33 35.13 -16.47 0.38
C THR A 33 35.16 -15.15 -0.39
N HIS A 34 34.75 -15.17 -1.67
CA HIS A 34 34.64 -13.97 -2.47
C HIS A 34 33.63 -12.97 -1.89
N LEU A 35 32.42 -13.43 -1.55
CA LEU A 35 31.39 -12.61 -0.92
C LEU A 35 31.87 -12.00 0.39
N LEU A 36 32.41 -12.82 1.30
CA LEU A 36 32.94 -12.35 2.59
C LEU A 36 34.07 -11.35 2.38
N GLY A 37 34.98 -11.61 1.43
CA GLY A 37 36.07 -10.70 1.09
C GLY A 37 35.57 -9.33 0.62
N ARG A 38 34.52 -9.27 -0.21
CA ARG A 38 33.89 -8.00 -0.62
C ARG A 38 33.25 -7.28 0.57
N LEU A 39 32.44 -7.98 1.36
CA LEU A 39 31.74 -7.39 2.51
C LEU A 39 32.71 -6.85 3.59
N LEU A 40 33.82 -7.54 3.82
CA LEU A 40 34.81 -7.13 4.83
C LEU A 40 35.71 -5.98 4.37
N ARG A 41 35.97 -5.86 3.06
CA ARG A 41 36.84 -4.81 2.52
C ARG A 41 36.13 -3.48 2.31
N SER A 42 34.83 -3.52 2.01
CA SER A 42 34.06 -2.33 1.64
C SER A 42 32.66 -2.36 2.27
N PRO A 43 32.53 -2.52 3.60
CA PRO A 43 31.23 -2.64 4.26
C PRO A 43 30.32 -1.44 4.00
N GLU A 44 30.88 -0.24 3.86
CA GLU A 44 30.16 0.99 3.53
C GLU A 44 29.49 0.98 2.16
N GLU A 45 29.98 0.19 1.20
CA GLU A 45 29.38 0.05 -0.14
C GLU A 45 28.05 -0.73 -0.10
N TYR A 46 27.89 -1.60 0.91
CA TYR A 46 26.75 -2.51 1.04
C TYR A 46 25.82 -2.13 2.21
N GLN A 47 26.16 -1.09 2.97
CA GLN A 47 25.32 -0.60 4.05
C GLN A 47 24.30 0.41 3.55
N ARG A 48 23.07 0.26 4.05
CA ARG A 48 22.02 1.24 3.83
C ARG A 48 22.29 2.51 4.61
N VAL A 49 21.97 3.66 4.01
CA VAL A 49 21.90 4.91 4.75
C VAL A 49 20.67 4.87 5.67
N PRO A 50 20.82 5.09 6.99
CA PRO A 50 19.67 5.09 7.89
C PRO A 50 18.58 6.07 7.43
N GLY A 51 17.35 5.58 7.32
CA GLY A 51 16.19 6.37 6.89
C GLY A 51 16.02 6.49 5.38
N GLU A 52 16.92 5.92 4.56
CA GLU A 52 16.69 5.89 3.11
C GLU A 52 15.52 4.97 2.76
N PRO A 53 14.64 5.36 1.81
CA PRO A 53 13.53 4.52 1.37
C PRO A 53 13.99 3.19 0.80
N LEU A 54 13.23 2.12 1.05
CA LEU A 54 13.44 0.81 0.43
C LEU A 54 13.28 0.90 -1.09
N GLU A 55 14.17 0.22 -1.79
CA GLU A 55 14.01 -0.11 -3.19
C GLU A 55 13.08 -1.33 -3.37
N ASP A 56 12.56 -1.52 -4.58
CA ASP A 56 11.60 -2.59 -4.87
C ASP A 56 12.16 -3.99 -4.56
N TYR A 57 13.46 -4.20 -4.81
CA TYR A 57 14.12 -5.47 -4.54
C TYR A 57 14.44 -5.73 -3.07
N GLU A 58 14.37 -4.69 -2.22
CA GLU A 58 14.58 -4.78 -0.78
C GLU A 58 13.28 -5.11 -0.04
N CYS A 59 12.14 -4.97 -0.72
CA CYS A 59 10.84 -5.30 -0.16
C CYS A 59 10.70 -6.84 -0.04
N PRO A 60 10.34 -7.38 1.16
CA PRO A 60 10.26 -8.83 1.37
C PRO A 60 9.24 -9.56 0.49
N ARG A 61 8.26 -8.80 -0.02
CA ARG A 61 7.21 -9.31 -0.88
C ARG A 61 6.81 -8.24 -1.90
N GLY A 62 6.68 -8.66 -3.14
CA GLY A 62 6.02 -7.88 -4.18
C GLY A 62 4.51 -7.75 -3.93
N VAL A 63 3.89 -6.88 -4.71
CA VAL A 63 2.44 -6.83 -4.81
C VAL A 63 1.95 -8.07 -5.57
N LEU A 64 0.88 -8.69 -5.07
CA LEU A 64 0.25 -9.86 -5.66
C LEU A 64 -0.81 -9.42 -6.67
N LEU A 65 -1.01 -10.24 -7.71
CA LEU A 65 -1.89 -9.92 -8.85
C LEU A 65 -1.43 -8.65 -9.60
N ASP A 66 -2.20 -8.26 -10.61
CA ASP A 66 -1.96 -7.05 -11.41
C ASP A 66 -2.46 -5.78 -10.67
N GLU A 67 -2.15 -5.66 -9.38
CA GLU A 67 -2.41 -4.45 -8.59
C GLU A 67 -1.27 -3.42 -8.79
N LEU A 68 -1.39 -2.26 -8.17
CA LEU A 68 -0.39 -1.19 -8.27
C LEU A 68 1.00 -1.71 -7.86
N PRO A 69 2.03 -1.65 -8.73
CA PRO A 69 3.34 -2.23 -8.45
C PRO A 69 4.11 -1.45 -7.38
N LEU A 70 5.12 -2.08 -6.76
CA LEU A 70 6.00 -1.43 -5.78
C LEU A 70 6.67 -0.15 -6.33
N ALA A 71 6.98 -0.12 -7.62
CA ALA A 71 7.57 1.03 -8.30
C ALA A 71 6.68 2.29 -8.27
N ALA A 72 5.37 2.11 -8.08
CA ALA A 72 4.40 3.20 -7.95
C ALA A 72 4.19 3.64 -6.50
N LEU A 73 4.98 3.11 -5.56
CA LEU A 73 5.02 3.54 -4.17
C LEU A 73 6.33 4.27 -3.88
N ASP A 74 6.21 5.53 -3.46
CA ASP A 74 7.32 6.37 -3.03
C ASP A 74 7.57 6.23 -1.52
N GLY A 75 8.82 6.44 -1.12
CA GLY A 75 9.20 6.49 0.29
C GLY A 75 8.95 5.18 1.03
N LYS A 76 9.18 4.03 0.39
CA LYS A 76 8.88 2.71 0.97
C LYS A 76 9.69 2.45 2.24
N TYR A 77 9.08 1.84 3.26
CA TYR A 77 9.79 1.35 4.46
C TYR A 77 9.06 0.16 5.08
N LEU A 78 9.76 -0.59 5.93
CA LEU A 78 9.18 -1.68 6.73
C LEU A 78 8.77 -1.16 8.11
N ASP A 79 7.56 -1.48 8.53
CA ASP A 79 7.08 -1.24 9.90
C ASP A 79 5.97 -2.25 10.26
N GLU A 80 5.55 -2.26 11.52
CA GLU A 80 4.45 -3.09 12.01
C GLU A 80 3.11 -2.36 11.95
N LEU A 81 2.13 -2.98 11.28
CA LEU A 81 0.73 -2.58 11.44
C LEU A 81 0.25 -3.00 12.83
N ARG A 82 0.04 -2.02 13.71
CA ARG A 82 -0.40 -2.28 15.09
C ARG A 82 -1.86 -2.71 15.17
N ALA A 83 -2.18 -3.48 16.21
CA ALA A 83 -3.55 -3.84 16.53
C ALA A 83 -4.46 -2.61 16.64
N GLY A 84 -5.65 -2.71 16.07
CA GLY A 84 -6.64 -1.64 16.06
C GLY A 84 -6.59 -0.73 14.83
N VAL A 85 -5.48 -0.71 14.08
CA VAL A 85 -5.40 0.01 12.79
C VAL A 85 -6.44 -0.56 11.83
N GLU A 86 -7.08 0.33 11.07
CA GLU A 86 -8.05 -0.04 10.06
C GLU A 86 -7.49 0.21 8.67
N ILE A 87 -7.58 -0.81 7.84
CA ILE A 87 -7.18 -0.78 6.44
C ILE A 87 -8.39 -1.14 5.57
N ASP A 88 -8.40 -0.66 4.35
CA ASP A 88 -9.40 -1.07 3.37
C ASP A 88 -8.79 -1.20 1.97
N ARG A 89 -9.56 -1.83 1.10
CA ARG A 89 -9.18 -2.02 -0.29
C ARG A 89 -10.40 -2.12 -1.18
N PHE A 90 -10.16 -1.88 -2.46
CA PHE A 90 -11.07 -2.19 -3.54
C PHE A 90 -10.41 -3.28 -4.39
N GLY A 91 -11.20 -4.25 -4.88
CA GLY A 91 -10.68 -5.33 -5.76
C GLY A 91 -10.87 -6.74 -5.20
N ALA A 92 -10.06 -7.69 -5.67
CA ALA A 92 -10.13 -9.12 -5.32
C ALA A 92 -9.63 -9.40 -3.88
N VAL A 93 -10.05 -10.50 -3.23
CA VAL A 93 -9.57 -10.77 -1.85
C VAL A 93 -8.18 -11.41 -1.81
N GLU A 94 -7.68 -11.86 -2.96
CA GLU A 94 -6.45 -12.61 -3.15
C GLU A 94 -5.22 -11.71 -3.32
N GLY A 95 -5.40 -10.43 -3.72
CA GLY A 95 -4.30 -9.46 -3.74
C GLY A 95 -3.86 -9.06 -2.33
N ASN A 96 -2.73 -8.39 -2.19
CA ASN A 96 -2.15 -8.00 -0.89
C ASN A 96 -1.96 -6.48 -0.74
N LEU A 97 -2.42 -5.66 -1.69
CA LEU A 97 -2.40 -4.21 -1.55
C LEU A 97 -3.64 -3.72 -0.79
N ALA A 98 -3.41 -2.97 0.27
CA ALA A 98 -4.44 -2.25 1.01
C ALA A 98 -4.01 -0.81 1.27
N HIS A 99 -4.93 0.03 1.73
CA HIS A 99 -4.63 1.41 2.10
C HIS A 99 -5.17 1.70 3.48
N LEU A 100 -4.76 2.85 4.03
CA LEU A 100 -5.37 3.38 5.24
C LEU A 100 -6.88 3.52 5.04
N ALA A 101 -7.67 3.04 6.00
CA ALA A 101 -9.12 3.05 5.83
C ALA A 101 -9.65 4.48 5.64
N GLY A 102 -10.46 4.68 4.60
CA GLY A 102 -11.01 6.00 4.25
C GLY A 102 -10.17 6.82 3.27
N THR A 103 -9.04 6.32 2.77
CA THR A 103 -8.32 6.96 1.65
C THR A 103 -9.25 7.09 0.43
N ALA A 104 -9.31 8.27 -0.19
CA ALA A 104 -10.19 8.49 -1.35
C ALA A 104 -9.70 7.71 -2.58
N LEU A 105 -10.61 7.28 -3.47
CA LEU A 105 -10.25 6.49 -4.65
C LEU A 105 -9.13 7.10 -5.52
N PRO A 106 -9.14 8.41 -5.86
CA PRO A 106 -8.06 9.02 -6.65
C PRO A 106 -6.69 8.96 -5.97
N GLN A 107 -6.67 8.92 -4.62
CA GLN A 107 -5.44 8.86 -3.84
C GLN A 107 -4.80 7.47 -3.82
N ARG A 108 -5.52 6.45 -4.30
CA ARG A 108 -5.09 5.04 -4.30
C ARG A 108 -4.39 4.61 -5.58
N GLY A 109 -4.15 5.53 -6.49
CA GLY A 109 -3.55 5.18 -7.77
C GLY A 109 -4.57 4.72 -8.82
N VAL A 110 -5.88 4.82 -8.53
CA VAL A 110 -6.95 4.36 -9.43
C VAL A 110 -7.31 5.49 -10.42
N PRO A 111 -7.19 5.28 -11.74
CA PRO A 111 -7.61 6.25 -12.74
C PRO A 111 -9.12 6.54 -12.65
N PRO A 112 -9.58 7.77 -12.96
CA PRO A 112 -11.01 8.13 -12.89
C PRO A 112 -11.94 7.26 -13.76
N THR A 113 -11.41 6.65 -14.82
CA THR A 113 -12.15 5.81 -15.76
C THR A 113 -12.23 4.34 -15.34
N ALA A 114 -11.46 3.93 -14.33
CA ALA A 114 -11.38 2.54 -13.90
C ALA A 114 -12.48 2.21 -12.88
N GLU A 115 -13.08 1.02 -13.01
CA GLU A 115 -13.97 0.49 -11.97
C GLU A 115 -13.13 -0.07 -10.82
N PRO A 116 -13.29 0.43 -9.58
CA PRO A 116 -12.42 0.04 -8.46
C PRO A 116 -12.69 -1.39 -7.96
N GLY A 117 -13.84 -1.98 -8.28
CA GLY A 117 -14.27 -3.27 -7.75
C GLY A 117 -14.86 -3.19 -6.34
N GLN A 118 -15.01 -4.34 -5.67
CA GLN A 118 -15.71 -4.40 -4.38
C GLN A 118 -14.87 -3.84 -3.22
N HIS A 119 -15.45 -2.89 -2.48
CA HIS A 119 -14.86 -2.33 -1.26
C HIS A 119 -14.93 -3.29 -0.08
N ARG A 120 -13.82 -3.43 0.67
CA ARG A 120 -13.74 -4.21 1.91
C ARG A 120 -12.86 -3.51 2.93
N ARG A 121 -13.30 -3.50 4.18
CA ARG A 121 -12.58 -2.95 5.33
C ARG A 121 -12.14 -4.07 6.26
N TYR A 122 -10.96 -3.91 6.85
CA TYR A 122 -10.38 -4.83 7.82
C TYR A 122 -9.86 -4.05 9.02
N ARG A 123 -9.90 -4.68 10.19
CA ARG A 123 -9.28 -4.15 11.41
C ARG A 123 -8.21 -5.12 11.86
N VAL A 124 -6.99 -4.61 12.02
CA VAL A 124 -5.85 -5.38 12.51
C VAL A 124 -6.14 -5.84 13.93
N THR A 125 -5.96 -7.14 14.19
CA THR A 125 -6.19 -7.77 15.50
C THR A 125 -4.88 -8.03 16.23
N SER A 126 -3.84 -8.40 15.49
CA SER A 126 -2.50 -8.67 16.00
C SER A 126 -1.45 -7.96 15.14
N PRO A 127 -0.35 -7.46 15.72
CA PRO A 127 0.70 -6.80 14.94
C PRO A 127 1.33 -7.73 13.90
N PHE A 128 1.67 -7.18 12.73
CA PHE A 128 2.47 -7.85 11.72
C PHE A 128 3.23 -6.84 10.84
N ALA A 129 4.38 -7.25 10.32
CA ALA A 129 5.20 -6.43 9.45
C ALA A 129 4.56 -6.21 8.07
N VAL A 130 4.69 -5.00 7.55
CA VAL A 130 4.23 -4.59 6.20
C VAL A 130 5.25 -3.68 5.54
N VAL A 131 5.20 -3.61 4.21
CA VAL A 131 5.82 -2.48 3.49
C VAL A 131 4.80 -1.34 3.43
N ILE A 132 5.20 -0.17 3.91
CA ILE A 132 4.42 1.07 3.84
C ILE A 132 5.01 1.94 2.75
N GLY A 133 4.17 2.59 1.94
CA GLY A 133 4.60 3.58 0.96
C GLY A 133 3.49 4.58 0.65
N THR A 134 3.84 5.66 -0.02
CA THR A 134 2.88 6.64 -0.52
C THR A 134 2.65 6.37 -2.00
N VAL A 135 1.39 6.29 -2.43
CA VAL A 135 1.08 6.12 -3.85
C VAL A 135 1.56 7.33 -4.65
N ARG A 136 2.40 7.10 -5.66
CA ARG A 136 2.87 8.15 -6.57
C ARG A 136 1.69 8.70 -7.39
N GLY A 137 1.64 10.02 -7.55
CA GLY A 137 0.74 10.67 -8.51
C GLY A 137 1.46 10.93 -9.81
N GLU A 138 1.04 10.29 -10.90
CA GLU A 138 1.60 10.45 -12.25
C GLU A 138 0.51 10.21 -13.31
N ASP A 139 0.65 10.79 -14.50
CA ASP A 139 -0.25 10.53 -15.65
C ASP A 139 -1.76 10.68 -15.37
N GLY A 140 -2.17 11.77 -14.72
CA GLY A 140 -3.58 12.05 -14.42
C GLY A 140 -4.14 11.28 -13.23
N VAL A 141 -3.30 10.53 -12.53
CA VAL A 141 -3.60 9.90 -11.25
C VAL A 141 -3.16 10.82 -10.12
N VAL A 142 -4.04 11.07 -9.15
CA VAL A 142 -3.77 12.01 -8.04
C VAL A 142 -2.74 11.45 -7.07
N GLY A 143 -2.91 10.19 -6.64
CA GLY A 143 -2.02 9.57 -5.67
C GLY A 143 -2.02 10.24 -4.29
N GLY A 144 -0.95 10.03 -3.51
CA GLY A 144 -0.75 10.59 -2.17
C GLY A 144 -1.36 9.79 -1.03
N GLY A 145 -2.06 8.69 -1.30
CA GLY A 145 -2.60 7.81 -0.27
C GLY A 145 -1.54 6.91 0.35
N THR A 146 -1.67 6.61 1.65
CA THR A 146 -0.83 5.61 2.31
C THR A 146 -1.27 4.20 1.91
N ALA A 147 -0.36 3.47 1.28
CA ALA A 147 -0.54 2.08 0.89
C ALA A 147 0.25 1.14 1.79
N PHE A 148 -0.27 -0.07 1.95
CA PHE A 148 0.30 -1.17 2.69
C PHE A 148 0.39 -2.38 1.77
N VAL A 149 1.60 -2.89 1.55
CA VAL A 149 1.80 -4.21 0.95
C VAL A 149 1.86 -5.21 2.07
N LEU A 150 0.80 -6.01 2.17
CA LEU A 150 0.59 -6.98 3.23
C LEU A 150 1.44 -8.24 2.97
N PRO A 151 1.88 -8.95 4.04
CA PRO A 151 2.70 -10.14 3.88
C PRO A 151 1.96 -11.31 3.20
N GLN A 152 0.63 -11.26 3.20
CA GLN A 152 -0.28 -12.24 2.62
C GLN A 152 -1.62 -11.56 2.27
N SER A 153 -2.53 -12.28 1.61
CA SER A 153 -3.83 -11.72 1.24
C SER A 153 -4.69 -11.43 2.48
N PRO A 154 -5.63 -10.46 2.44
CA PRO A 154 -6.57 -10.22 3.53
C PRO A 154 -7.41 -11.44 3.91
N ALA A 155 -7.68 -12.35 2.97
CA ALA A 155 -8.36 -13.61 3.26
C ALA A 155 -7.53 -14.49 4.21
N GLU A 156 -6.23 -14.64 3.92
CA GLU A 156 -5.29 -15.39 4.75
C GLU A 156 -5.04 -14.68 6.10
N LEU A 157 -4.90 -13.35 6.12
CA LEU A 157 -4.77 -12.59 7.37
C LEU A 157 -5.96 -12.79 8.30
N VAL A 158 -7.17 -12.86 7.74
CA VAL A 158 -8.38 -13.12 8.52
C VAL A 158 -8.42 -14.57 9.00
N ALA A 159 -8.05 -15.54 8.16
CA ALA A 159 -7.98 -16.94 8.54
C ALA A 159 -6.93 -17.18 9.64
N GLY A 160 -5.80 -16.49 9.58
CA GLY A 160 -4.72 -16.53 10.57
C GLY A 160 -4.98 -15.69 11.83
N GLY A 161 -6.11 -14.97 11.93
CA GLY A 161 -6.45 -14.16 13.08
C GLY A 161 -5.62 -12.88 13.26
N LEU A 162 -4.87 -12.47 12.23
CA LEU A 162 -4.06 -11.24 12.21
C LEU A 162 -4.90 -9.99 11.86
N ALA A 163 -6.01 -10.21 11.15
CA ALA A 163 -7.02 -9.19 10.92
C ALA A 163 -8.43 -9.77 11.07
N ARG A 164 -9.43 -8.90 11.15
CA ARG A 164 -10.84 -9.27 11.03
C ARG A 164 -11.55 -8.38 10.02
N ARG A 165 -12.57 -8.91 9.34
CA ARG A 165 -13.43 -8.06 8.51
C ARG A 165 -14.16 -7.04 9.38
N GLY A 166 -14.09 -5.78 8.97
CA GLY A 166 -14.91 -4.72 9.52
C GLY A 166 -16.26 -4.69 8.83
N VAL A 167 -17.28 -4.20 9.54
CA VAL A 167 -18.54 -3.81 8.90
C VAL A 167 -18.28 -2.49 8.15
N PRO A 168 -18.67 -2.35 6.88
CA PRO A 168 -18.65 -1.06 6.21
C PRO A 168 -19.43 -0.07 7.08
N ARG A 169 -18.80 1.05 7.48
CA ARG A 169 -19.57 2.13 8.07
C ARG A 169 -20.46 2.66 6.95
N THR A 170 -21.74 2.30 6.98
CA THR A 170 -22.76 3.01 6.21
C THR A 170 -22.68 4.48 6.64
N CYS A 171 -22.73 5.40 5.68
CA CYS A 171 -22.95 6.82 5.97
C CYS A 171 -24.38 7.02 6.51
N ALA A 172 -24.68 6.48 7.69
CA ALA A 172 -25.88 6.76 8.43
C ALA A 172 -25.56 7.97 9.32
N GLY A 173 -25.91 9.18 8.88
CA GLY A 173 -25.85 10.33 9.79
C GLY A 173 -25.70 11.76 9.26
N LEU A 174 -25.68 12.04 7.94
CA LEU A 174 -25.92 13.42 7.48
C LEU A 174 -27.41 13.58 7.15
N ALA A 175 -28.24 13.75 8.18
CA ALA A 175 -29.52 14.39 8.01
C ALA A 175 -29.24 15.87 7.67
N VAL A 176 -29.31 16.19 6.38
CA VAL A 176 -29.42 17.60 5.95
C VAL A 176 -30.69 18.13 6.61
N ASN A 177 -30.52 19.09 7.53
CA ASN A 177 -31.62 19.86 8.09
C ASN A 177 -32.19 20.74 6.97
N ASP A 178 -33.19 20.22 6.26
CA ASP A 178 -33.95 21.00 5.30
C ASP A 178 -34.96 21.87 6.08
N ARG A 179 -34.52 23.04 6.54
CA ARG A 179 -35.41 24.11 7.02
C ARG A 179 -35.75 25.05 5.86
N ALA A 180 -36.53 24.55 4.91
CA ALA A 180 -37.45 25.32 4.09
C ALA A 180 -38.29 24.28 3.33
N THR A 181 -39.55 24.03 3.62
CA THR A 181 -40.67 24.88 3.20
C THR A 181 -41.92 24.17 3.69
N GLY A 182 -42.88 24.90 4.27
CA GLY A 182 -44.14 24.31 4.71
C GLY A 182 -45.01 23.85 3.54
N ALA A 183 -45.42 22.58 3.53
CA ALA A 183 -46.67 22.12 2.93
C ALA A 183 -47.00 20.70 3.42
N ARG A 184 -48.21 20.53 3.99
CA ARG A 184 -48.79 19.21 4.30
C ARG A 184 -49.33 18.59 3.01
N VAL A 185 -48.91 17.38 2.66
CA VAL A 185 -49.72 16.45 1.85
C VAL A 185 -49.53 15.03 2.39
N ARG A 186 -50.64 14.28 2.51
CA ARG A 186 -50.68 12.88 2.97
C ARG A 186 -50.68 11.91 1.78
N HIS A 187 -50.12 10.71 2.04
CA HIS A 187 -50.45 9.36 1.49
C HIS A 187 -49.78 8.86 0.17
N PRO A 188 -49.71 7.53 -0.10
CA PRO A 188 -48.53 6.69 0.15
C PRO A 188 -48.08 5.83 -1.07
N LEU A 189 -47.13 4.90 -0.82
CA LEU A 189 -46.71 3.72 -1.62
C LEU A 189 -45.49 3.83 -2.54
N ALA A 190 -44.50 2.99 -2.18
CA ALA A 190 -43.69 2.11 -3.02
C ALA A 190 -42.95 2.66 -4.26
N SER A 191 -41.62 2.76 -4.15
CA SER A 191 -40.68 2.04 -5.02
C SER A 191 -39.25 2.26 -4.53
N ALA A 192 -38.55 1.17 -4.18
CA ALA A 192 -37.13 1.21 -3.81
C ALA A 192 -36.30 1.40 -5.09
N GLY A 193 -35.96 2.66 -5.37
CA GLY A 193 -35.07 3.06 -6.44
C GLY A 193 -33.60 2.87 -6.09
N ARG A 194 -32.81 2.65 -7.15
CA ARG A 194 -31.35 2.82 -7.28
C ARG A 194 -30.72 3.71 -6.21
N VAL A 195 -29.66 3.20 -5.58
CA VAL A 195 -28.76 4.00 -4.72
C VAL A 195 -27.90 4.91 -5.62
N PRO A 196 -27.93 6.24 -5.43
CA PRO A 196 -27.02 7.14 -6.12
C PRO A 196 -25.63 7.10 -5.46
N THR A 197 -24.58 6.97 -6.27
CA THR A 197 -23.19 7.17 -5.85
C THR A 197 -22.91 8.67 -5.75
N CYS A 198 -22.52 9.15 -4.58
CA CYS A 198 -22.17 10.56 -4.39
C CYS A 198 -20.85 10.88 -5.09
N GLY A 199 -20.92 11.71 -6.13
CA GLY A 199 -19.86 12.66 -6.48
C GLY A 199 -20.03 13.95 -5.67
N GLY A 200 -18.92 14.61 -5.40
CA GLY A 200 -18.77 15.93 -4.76
C GLY A 200 -17.25 16.11 -4.54
N ASP A 201 -16.55 17.11 -5.05
CA ASP A 201 -16.84 18.55 -5.09
C ASP A 201 -17.38 19.07 -3.76
N GLU A 202 -16.44 19.39 -2.86
CA GLU A 202 -16.62 20.43 -1.83
C GLU A 202 -15.31 21.24 -1.68
N PRO A 203 -15.43 22.52 -1.27
CA PRO A 203 -14.46 23.57 -1.59
C PRO A 203 -13.32 23.68 -0.57
N ALA A 204 -12.23 24.30 -1.00
CA ALA A 204 -11.07 24.61 -0.19
C ALA A 204 -11.43 25.42 1.08
N PRO A 205 -10.95 25.03 2.28
CA PRO A 205 -11.02 25.91 3.44
C PRO A 205 -9.95 27.00 3.31
N SER A 206 -10.41 28.25 3.30
CA SER A 206 -9.59 29.43 3.46
C SER A 206 -8.99 29.53 4.87
N SER A 207 -7.68 29.80 4.92
CA SER A 207 -6.94 30.57 5.93
C SER A 207 -6.74 29.97 7.34
N SER A 208 -5.50 29.60 7.65
CA SER A 208 -4.58 30.50 8.39
C SER A 208 -3.20 29.85 8.55
N TYR A 209 -2.20 30.47 7.92
CA TYR A 209 -0.78 30.14 8.04
C TYR A 209 -0.28 30.56 9.43
N LEU A 210 0.32 29.63 10.18
CA LEU A 210 1.29 29.95 11.22
C LEU A 210 2.60 29.22 10.87
N PRO A 211 3.75 29.93 10.82
CA PRO A 211 5.02 29.31 10.46
C PRO A 211 5.58 28.50 11.64
N TYR A 212 5.99 27.26 11.40
CA TYR A 212 6.88 26.54 12.31
C TYR A 212 8.34 27.01 12.09
N PRO A 213 9.14 27.14 13.17
CA PRO A 213 10.52 27.61 13.10
C PRO A 213 11.48 26.52 12.60
N PRO A 214 12.67 26.91 12.10
CA PRO A 214 13.65 25.97 11.58
C PRO A 214 14.47 25.32 12.70
N PHE A 215 14.67 24.00 12.61
CA PHE A 215 15.89 23.30 13.05
C PHE A 215 16.18 22.17 12.07
#